data_AF-A0A0L6WMD1-F1
#
_entry.id   AF-A0A0L6WMD1-F1
#
_cell.length_a   1.000
_cell.length_b   1.000
_cell.length_c   1.000
_cell.angle_alpha   90.00
_cell.angle_beta   90.00
_cell.angle_gamma   90.00
#
_symmetry.space_group_name_H-M   'P 1'
#
loop_
_entity.id
_entity.type
_entity.pdbx_description
1 polymer ?
#
loop_
_entity_poly.entity_id
_entity_poly.type
_entity_poly.pdbx_seq_one_letter_code
_entity_poly.pdbx_strand_id
1 'polypeptide(L)'
;MQEPQQVWNVVPGNRLLQEETDYDVEELKRRVDENKARFNGEQLEAFNEVMDSVDNHLGKMIFIHSAGGCGKTFVCNTLASAV
;
A
#
# COMPACT_ATOMS: atom_id res chain seq x y z
N MET A 1 -8.93 -21.25 -6.29
CA MET A 1 -9.37 -19.85 -6.21
C MET A 1 -10.76 -19.81 -6.82
N GLN A 2 -11.79 -19.34 -6.11
CA GLN A 2 -13.12 -19.18 -6.72
C GLN A 2 -13.03 -18.04 -7.73
N GLU A 3 -13.44 -18.30 -8.97
CA GLU A 3 -13.53 -17.25 -9.97
C GLU A 3 -14.68 -16.30 -9.59
N PRO A 4 -14.52 -14.99 -9.84
CA PRO A 4 -15.60 -14.03 -9.64
C PRO A 4 -16.82 -14.46 -10.46
N GLN A 5 -17.98 -14.56 -9.81
CA GLN A 5 -19.23 -14.94 -10.50
C GLN A 5 -19.66 -13.91 -11.56
N GLN A 6 -19.08 -12.70 -11.52
CA GLN A 6 -19.32 -11.61 -12.46
C GLN A 6 -18.17 -10.60 -12.44
N VAL A 7 -18.00 -9.87 -13.55
CA VAL A 7 -17.03 -8.78 -13.66
C VAL A 7 -17.65 -7.54 -13.00
N TRP A 8 -17.24 -7.22 -11.78
CA TRP A 8 -17.85 -6.14 -10.99
C TRP A 8 -17.61 -4.74 -11.57
N ASN A 9 -16.52 -4.55 -12.30
CA ASN A 9 -16.09 -3.27 -12.88
C ASN A 9 -16.99 -2.81 -14.05
N VAL A 10 -17.84 -3.70 -14.60
CA VAL A 10 -18.79 -3.36 -15.68
C VAL A 10 -20.21 -3.10 -15.19
N VAL A 11 -20.47 -3.20 -13.88
CA VAL A 11 -21.79 -2.92 -13.29
C VAL A 11 -21.91 -1.39 -13.11
N PRO A 12 -22.74 -0.70 -13.90
CA PRO A 12 -22.91 0.74 -13.76
C PRO A 12 -23.50 1.06 -12.37
N GLY A 13 -22.85 1.96 -11.62
CA GLY A 13 -23.30 2.35 -10.28
C GLY A 13 -22.98 1.34 -9.18
N ASN A 14 -21.94 0.52 -9.33
CA ASN A 14 -21.41 -0.28 -8.22
C ASN A 14 -20.78 0.63 -7.16
N ARG A 15 -21.63 1.10 -6.24
CA ARG A 15 -21.27 2.00 -5.15
C ARG A 15 -20.11 1.50 -4.31
N LEU A 16 -20.03 0.20 -4.05
CA LEU A 16 -18.94 -0.37 -3.26
C LEU A 16 -17.60 -0.23 -4.00
N LEU A 17 -17.56 -0.51 -5.30
CA LEU A 17 -16.33 -0.28 -6.09
C LEU A 17 -15.98 1.19 -6.18
N GLN A 18 -16.96 2.08 -6.30
CA GLN A 18 -16.69 3.52 -6.29
C GLN A 18 -16.11 3.96 -4.95
N GLU A 19 -16.69 3.56 -3.82
CA GLU A 19 -16.16 3.86 -2.49
C GLU A 19 -14.74 3.30 -2.28
N GLU A 20 -14.43 2.15 -2.89
CA GLU A 20 -13.10 1.51 -2.85
C GLU A 20 -12.11 2.02 -3.92
N THR A 21 -12.49 2.94 -4.79
CA THR A 21 -11.59 3.49 -5.84
C THR A 21 -11.56 5.01 -5.91
N ASP A 22 -12.49 5.68 -5.24
CA ASP A 22 -12.60 7.14 -5.17
C ASP A 22 -11.66 7.71 -4.10
N TYR A 23 -10.37 7.40 -4.23
CA TYR A 23 -9.32 7.94 -3.38
C TYR A 23 -8.70 9.19 -4.00
N ASP A 24 -8.37 10.18 -3.16
CA ASP A 24 -7.56 11.32 -3.58
C ASP A 24 -6.09 10.90 -3.70
N VAL A 25 -5.69 10.59 -4.93
CA VAL A 25 -4.33 10.14 -5.27
C VAL A 25 -3.27 11.18 -4.89
N GLU A 26 -3.57 12.47 -4.97
CA GLU A 26 -2.60 13.53 -4.65
C GLU A 26 -2.44 13.69 -3.13
N GLU A 27 -3.55 13.55 -2.38
CA GLU A 27 -3.48 13.47 -0.91
C GLU A 27 -2.65 12.25 -0.47
N LEU A 28 -2.87 11.08 -1.07
CA LEU A 28 -2.14 9.85 -0.75
C LEU A 28 -0.63 10.02 -1.01
N LYS A 29 -0.24 10.56 -2.18
CA LYS A 29 1.17 10.86 -2.49
C LYS A 29 1.80 11.80 -1.46
N ARG A 30 1.14 12.91 -1.13
CA ARG A 30 1.61 13.85 -0.11
C ARG A 30 1.82 13.15 1.23
N ARG A 31 0.88 12.28 1.63
CA ARG A 31 0.96 11.52 2.87
C ARG A 31 2.10 10.52 2.88
N VAL A 32 2.39 9.89 1.74
CA VAL A 32 3.56 9.00 1.59
C VAL A 32 4.85 9.79 1.79
N ASP A 33 5.00 10.95 1.15
CA ASP A 33 6.21 11.78 1.28
C ASP A 33 6.41 12.25 2.74
N GLU A 34 5.34 12.70 3.39
CA GLU A 34 5.37 13.10 4.81
C GLU A 34 5.73 11.95 5.74
N ASN A 35 5.20 10.75 5.50
CA ASN A 35 5.51 9.57 6.30
C ASN A 35 6.95 9.10 6.09
N LYS A 36 7.43 9.11 4.84
CA LYS A 36 8.82 8.77 4.50
C LYS A 36 9.81 9.69 5.20
N ALA A 37 9.51 10.98 5.29
CA ALA A 37 10.33 11.95 6.03
C ALA A 37 10.39 11.67 7.54
N ARG A 38 9.43 10.91 8.08
CA ARG A 38 9.33 10.55 9.51
C ARG A 38 9.84 9.15 9.82
N PHE A 39 10.19 8.36 8.81
CA PHE A 39 10.77 7.04 9.02
C PHE A 39 12.15 7.14 9.67
N ASN A 40 12.44 6.16 10.53
CA ASN A 40 13.83 5.86 10.87
C ASN A 40 14.49 5.09 9.71
N GLY A 41 15.80 4.85 9.81
CA GLY A 41 16.56 4.17 8.75
C GLY A 41 16.01 2.79 8.38
N GLU A 42 15.69 1.95 9.36
CA GLU A 42 15.19 0.59 9.14
C GLU A 42 13.80 0.58 8.47
N GLN A 43 12.93 1.51 8.87
CA GLN A 43 11.59 1.66 8.28
C GLN A 43 11.68 2.13 6.82
N LEU A 44 12.61 3.04 6.53
CA LEU A 44 12.85 3.53 5.17
C LEU A 44 13.44 2.43 4.27
N GLU A 45 14.40 1.65 4.78
CA GLU A 45 14.93 0.48 4.06
C GLU A 45 13.84 -0.54 3.76
N ALA A 46 13.01 -0.89 4.75
CA ALA A 46 11.90 -1.82 4.55
C ALA A 46 10.88 -1.32 3.52
N PHE A 47 10.57 -0.02 3.54
CA PHE A 47 9.70 0.60 2.54
C PHE A 47 10.31 0.51 1.13
N ASN A 48 11.57 0.89 0.97
CA ASN A 48 12.25 0.89 -0.33
C ASN A 48 12.39 -0.53 -0.89
N GLU A 49 12.73 -1.54 -0.08
CA GLU A 49 12.84 -2.93 -0.53
C GLU A 49 11.50 -3.47 -1.07
N VAL A 50 10.38 -3.09 -0.46
CA VAL A 50 9.04 -3.45 -0.96
C VAL A 50 8.73 -2.71 -2.26
N MET A 51 8.96 -1.40 -2.33
CA MET A 51 8.69 -0.62 -3.54
C MET A 51 9.54 -1.08 -4.72
N ASP A 52 10.82 -1.36 -4.50
CA ASP A 52 11.70 -1.94 -5.52
C ASP A 52 11.15 -3.27 -6.05
N SER A 53 10.57 -4.12 -5.18
CA SER A 53 9.93 -5.36 -5.62
C SER A 53 8.68 -5.12 -6.45
N VAL A 54 7.91 -4.07 -6.16
CA VAL A 54 6.69 -3.69 -6.90
C VAL A 54 7.07 -3.14 -8.27
N ASP A 55 7.94 -2.14 -8.29
CA ASP A 55 8.35 -1.40 -9.49
C ASP A 55 9.08 -2.30 -10.50
N ASN A 56 9.84 -3.29 -10.01
CA ASN A 56 10.55 -4.25 -10.84
C ASN A 56 9.82 -5.59 -11.01
N HIS A 57 8.56 -5.70 -10.55
CA HIS A 57 7.72 -6.90 -10.66
C HIS A 57 8.39 -8.21 -10.17
N LEU A 58 9.16 -8.11 -9.09
CA LEU A 58 9.99 -9.23 -8.60
C LEU A 58 9.20 -10.26 -7.78
N GLY A 59 8.02 -9.89 -7.29
CA GLY A 59 7.15 -10.79 -6.51
C GLY A 59 7.79 -11.29 -5.21
N LYS A 60 8.64 -10.49 -4.56
CA LYS A 60 9.33 -10.88 -3.32
C LYS A 60 8.33 -11.06 -2.17
N MET A 61 8.59 -12.04 -1.32
CA MET A 61 7.95 -12.16 -0.01
C MET A 61 8.82 -11.45 1.03
N ILE A 62 8.29 -10.41 1.68
CA ILE A 62 9.02 -9.56 2.63
C ILE A 62 8.36 -9.66 4.00
N PHE A 63 9.17 -9.78 5.06
CA PHE A 63 8.68 -9.87 6.44
C PHE A 63 9.24 -8.72 7.28
N ILE A 64 8.35 -7.84 7.76
CA ILE A 64 8.73 -6.74 8.66
C ILE A 64 8.63 -7.22 10.11
N HIS A 65 9.78 -7.50 10.73
CA HIS A 65 9.85 -7.97 12.11
C HIS A 65 10.29 -6.85 13.07
N SER A 66 9.53 -6.64 14.14
CA SER A 66 9.95 -5.78 15.26
C SER A 66 9.08 -6.04 16.49
N ALA A 67 9.50 -5.50 17.64
CA ALA A 67 8.68 -5.53 18.86
C ALA A 67 7.39 -4.69 18.71
N GLY A 68 6.47 -4.82 19.67
CA GLY A 68 5.29 -3.96 19.75
C GLY A 68 5.70 -2.48 19.86
N GLY A 69 4.97 -1.60 19.18
CA GLY A 69 5.22 -0.15 19.22
C GLY A 69 6.32 0.36 18.28
N CYS A 70 7.07 -0.49 17.58
CA CYS A 70 8.15 -0.07 16.68
C CYS A 70 7.69 0.38 15.27
N GLY A 71 6.41 0.72 15.08
CA GLY A 71 5.95 1.36 13.86
C GLY A 71 5.72 0.45 12.63
N LYS A 72 5.57 -0.88 12.78
CA LYS A 72 5.23 -1.77 11.63
C LYS A 72 3.96 -1.31 10.92
N THR A 73 2.91 -1.01 11.66
CA THR A 73 1.65 -0.48 11.12
C THR A 73 1.86 0.83 10.36
N PHE A 74 2.79 1.67 10.82
CA PHE A 74 3.11 2.92 10.14
C PHE A 74 3.75 2.69 8.76
N VAL A 75 4.67 1.72 8.66
CA VAL A 75 5.24 1.29 7.37
C VAL A 75 4.18 0.67 6.47
N CYS A 76 3.39 -0.29 6.97
CA CYS A 76 2.36 -0.97 6.17
C CYS A 76 1.30 0.01 5.63
N ASN A 77 0.84 0.97 6.44
CA ASN A 77 -0.13 1.97 5.99
C ASN A 77 0.46 2.91 4.93
N THR A 78 1.75 3.19 5.01
CA THR A 78 2.44 4.03 4.01
C THR A 78 2.61 3.27 2.70
N LEU A 79 2.94 1.96 2.75
CA LEU A 79 2.96 1.09 1.57
C LEU A 79 1.60 1.01 0.89
N ALA A 80 0.52 0.82 1.66
CA ALA A 80 -0.84 0.78 1.12
C ALA A 80 -1.26 2.10 0.44
N SER A 81 -0.70 3.23 0.88
CA SER A 81 -0.96 4.54 0.26
C SER A 81 -0.07 4.81 -0.97
N ALA A 82 1.00 4.03 -1.16
CA ALA A 82 2.02 4.27 -2.19
C ALA A 82 1.78 3.47 -3.47
N VAL A 83 0.84 2.51 -3.46
CA VAL A 83 0.49 1.63 -4.58
C VAL A 83 -0.78 2.08 -5.30
#